data_AF-A0A0C2FVV3-F1
#
_entry.id   AF-A0A0C2FVV3-F1
#
_cell.length_a   1.000
_cell.length_b   1.000
_cell.length_c   1.000
_cell.angle_alpha   90.00
_cell.angle_beta   90.00
_cell.angle_gamma   90.00
#
_symmetry.space_group_name_H-M   'P 1'
#
loop_
_entity.id
_entity.type
_entity.pdbx_description
1 polymer ?
#
loop_
_entity_poly.entity_id
_entity_poly.type
_entity_poly.pdbx_seq_one_letter_code
_entity_poly.pdbx_strand_id
1 'polypeptide(L)'
;MSLNAKIGTPLACYEHGQVVSVLCARTNWQRQEIAKAFKVMYGKDLIKDLKSELTGDFEDLILALMEPTAVYDAKQLHKAMQGLGTKESVLIEIMTSRTNQQIAEIRTVYKQLYRRELEADLIGDTSGYFQRLLVSLCAGGRDESNFTDGLRANQVSIPSLAISGF
;
A
#
# COMPACT_ATOMS: atom_id res chain seq x y z
N MET A 1 -25.07 -29.03 -5.97
CA MET A 1 -26.04 -27.96 -6.23
C MET A 1 -25.27 -26.73 -6.64
N SER A 2 -25.28 -26.44 -7.94
CA SER A 2 -24.56 -25.31 -8.52
C SER A 2 -25.37 -24.03 -8.30
N LEU A 3 -24.82 -23.06 -7.58
CA LEU A 3 -25.38 -21.71 -7.46
C LEU A 3 -25.06 -20.94 -8.75
N ASN A 4 -25.93 -21.09 -9.75
CA ASN A 4 -26.01 -20.18 -10.87
C ASN A 4 -27.11 -19.17 -10.56
N ALA A 5 -26.73 -18.02 -9.98
CA ALA A 5 -27.65 -16.90 -9.76
C ALA A 5 -27.11 -15.65 -10.49
N LYS A 6 -27.22 -15.64 -11.83
CA LYS A 6 -27.18 -14.40 -12.61
C LYS A 6 -28.58 -13.80 -12.68
N ILE A 7 -29.00 -13.01 -11.69
CA ILE A 7 -30.20 -12.17 -11.83
C ILE A 7 -30.03 -10.91 -10.99
N GLY A 8 -30.02 -9.74 -11.64
CA GLY A 8 -30.03 -8.42 -11.00
C GLY A 8 -31.26 -8.24 -10.10
N THR A 9 -31.14 -8.66 -8.84
CA THR A 9 -32.21 -8.65 -7.83
C THR A 9 -31.69 -8.06 -6.51
N PRO A 10 -32.58 -7.49 -5.67
CA PRO A 10 -32.26 -6.94 -4.35
C PRO A 10 -31.61 -7.93 -3.35
N LEU A 11 -31.46 -9.21 -3.70
CA LEU A 11 -30.67 -10.18 -2.94
C LEU A 11 -29.16 -9.89 -2.99
N ALA A 12 -28.62 -9.34 -4.08
CA ALA A 12 -27.21 -8.96 -4.15
C ALA A 12 -26.87 -7.93 -3.06
N CYS A 13 -27.77 -6.99 -2.79
CA CYS A 13 -27.61 -6.00 -1.72
C CYS A 13 -27.52 -6.62 -0.31
N TYR A 14 -28.16 -7.78 -0.09
CA TYR A 14 -28.15 -8.48 1.19
C TYR A 14 -26.87 -9.32 1.39
N GLU A 15 -26.40 -9.99 0.33
CA GLU A 15 -25.13 -10.73 0.29
C GLU A 15 -23.93 -9.79 0.47
N HIS A 16 -23.91 -8.64 -0.23
CA HIS A 16 -22.88 -7.62 -0.05
C HIS A 16 -22.84 -7.09 1.39
N GLY A 17 -24.01 -6.94 2.04
CA GLY A 17 -24.11 -6.51 3.44
C GLY A 17 -23.45 -7.49 4.42
N GLN A 18 -23.55 -8.80 4.17
CA GLN A 18 -22.91 -9.80 5.02
C GLN A 18 -21.39 -9.76 4.89
N VAL A 19 -20.87 -9.70 3.66
CA VAL A 19 -19.43 -9.58 3.39
C VAL A 19 -18.86 -8.34 4.07
N VAL A 20 -19.53 -7.19 3.95
CA VAL A 20 -19.13 -5.95 4.64
C VAL A 20 -19.17 -6.11 6.16
N SER A 21 -20.26 -6.63 6.71
CA SER A 21 -20.42 -6.75 8.17
C SER A 21 -19.35 -7.63 8.81
N VAL A 22 -18.86 -8.65 8.09
CA VAL A 22 -17.79 -9.51 8.55
C VAL A 22 -16.44 -8.85 8.30
N LEU A 23 -16.10 -8.50 7.06
CA LEU A 23 -14.75 -8.07 6.71
C LEU A 23 -14.41 -6.69 7.28
N CYS A 24 -15.33 -5.72 7.24
CA CYS A 24 -15.07 -4.38 7.76
C CYS A 24 -15.00 -4.35 9.30
N ALA A 25 -15.55 -5.36 9.98
CA ALA A 25 -15.47 -5.50 11.44
C ALA A 25 -14.26 -6.33 11.91
N ARG A 26 -13.28 -6.60 11.04
CA ARG A 26 -12.07 -7.39 11.35
C ARG A 26 -10.81 -6.62 10.98
N THR A 27 -9.75 -6.81 11.77
CA THR A 27 -8.43 -6.28 11.44
C THR A 27 -7.84 -7.02 10.24
N ASN A 28 -6.86 -6.41 9.56
CA ASN A 28 -6.21 -7.06 8.42
C ASN A 28 -5.62 -8.42 8.79
N TRP A 29 -4.95 -8.51 9.96
CA TRP A 29 -4.44 -9.78 10.48
C TRP A 29 -5.53 -10.84 10.63
N GLN A 30 -6.68 -10.48 11.21
CA GLN A 30 -7.82 -11.40 11.33
C GLN A 30 -8.33 -11.85 9.96
N ARG A 31 -8.36 -10.95 8.96
CA ARG A 31 -8.74 -11.31 7.59
C ARG A 31 -7.77 -12.31 6.95
N GLN A 32 -6.47 -12.19 7.24
CA GLN A 32 -5.48 -13.18 6.78
C GLN A 32 -5.75 -14.56 7.39
N GLU A 33 -6.06 -14.63 8.69
CA GLU A 33 -6.39 -15.89 9.36
C GLU A 33 -7.70 -16.49 8.83
N ILE A 34 -8.70 -15.65 8.55
CA ILE A 34 -9.95 -16.09 7.90
C ILE A 34 -9.66 -16.68 6.52
N ALA A 35 -8.84 -16.02 5.70
CA ALA A 35 -8.49 -16.52 4.37
C ALA A 35 -7.74 -17.87 4.43
N LYS A 36 -6.81 -18.03 5.39
CA LYS A 36 -6.12 -19.30 5.63
C LYS A 36 -7.09 -20.40 6.06
N ALA A 37 -7.95 -20.11 7.05
CA ALA A 37 -8.93 -21.06 7.55
C ALA A 37 -9.92 -21.48 6.45
N PHE A 38 -10.38 -20.55 5.62
CA PHE A 38 -11.26 -20.82 4.48
C PHE A 38 -10.62 -21.79 3.49
N LYS A 39 -9.32 -21.60 3.19
CA LYS A 39 -8.57 -22.50 2.31
C LYS A 39 -8.44 -23.91 2.87
N VAL A 40 -8.22 -24.04 4.17
CA VAL A 40 -8.12 -25.36 4.84
C VAL A 40 -9.48 -26.06 4.90
N MET A 41 -10.55 -25.34 5.27
CA MET A 41 -11.87 -25.93 5.47
C MET A 41 -12.56 -26.31 4.16
N TYR A 42 -12.43 -25.48 3.13
CA TYR A 42 -13.21 -25.63 1.89
C TYR A 42 -12.35 -25.98 0.67
N GLY A 43 -11.02 -25.94 0.79
CA GLY A 43 -10.11 -26.20 -0.34
C GLY A 43 -10.16 -25.15 -1.44
N LYS A 44 -10.72 -23.97 -1.16
CA LYS A 44 -10.93 -22.87 -2.11
C LYS A 44 -10.12 -21.63 -1.74
N ASP A 45 -9.87 -20.77 -2.72
CA ASP A 45 -9.20 -19.50 -2.51
C ASP A 45 -10.25 -18.41 -2.28
N LEU A 46 -10.34 -17.90 -1.04
CA LEU A 46 -11.32 -16.90 -0.65
C LEU A 46 -11.25 -15.64 -1.52
N ILE A 47 -10.04 -15.19 -1.87
CA ILE A 47 -9.84 -13.97 -2.66
C ILE A 47 -10.36 -14.19 -4.08
N LYS A 48 -10.09 -15.37 -4.65
CA LYS A 48 -10.59 -15.74 -5.98
C LYS A 48 -12.12 -15.84 -5.99
N ASP A 49 -12.73 -16.45 -4.98
CA ASP A 49 -14.17 -16.59 -4.88
C ASP A 49 -14.85 -15.22 -4.70
N LEU A 50 -14.31 -14.35 -3.85
CA LEU A 50 -14.79 -12.97 -3.72
C LEU A 50 -14.70 -12.20 -5.05
N LYS A 51 -13.61 -12.40 -5.79
CA LYS A 51 -13.44 -11.76 -7.11
C LYS A 51 -14.46 -12.22 -8.15
N SER A 52 -14.94 -13.47 -8.09
CA SER A 52 -15.95 -13.96 -9.04
C SER A 52 -17.37 -13.50 -8.72
N GLU A 53 -17.65 -13.18 -7.46
CA GLU A 53 -18.99 -12.80 -6.98
C GLU A 53 -19.21 -11.27 -6.91
N LEU A 54 -18.13 -10.50 -6.74
CA LEU A 54 -18.17 -9.04 -6.65
C LEU A 54 -17.79 -8.41 -7.99
N THR A 55 -18.28 -7.19 -8.24
CA THR A 55 -17.91 -6.42 -9.44
C THR A 55 -17.75 -4.93 -9.13
N GLY A 56 -16.94 -4.23 -9.92
CA GLY A 56 -16.78 -2.77 -9.87
C GLY A 56 -16.03 -2.27 -8.64
N ASP A 57 -16.28 -1.02 -8.23
CA ASP A 57 -15.55 -0.38 -7.13
C ASP A 57 -15.67 -1.14 -5.79
N PHE A 58 -16.77 -1.85 -5.60
CA PHE A 58 -16.99 -2.69 -4.42
C PHE A 58 -16.07 -3.92 -4.41
N GLU A 59 -15.84 -4.55 -5.57
CA GLU A 59 -14.85 -5.62 -5.73
C GLU A 59 -13.46 -5.11 -5.35
N ASP A 60 -13.05 -3.98 -5.93
CA ASP A 60 -11.73 -3.38 -5.70
C ASP A 60 -11.50 -3.07 -4.21
N LEU A 61 -12.51 -2.52 -3.53
CA LEU A 61 -12.44 -2.23 -2.09
C LEU A 61 -12.30 -3.50 -1.25
N ILE A 62 -13.13 -4.52 -1.50
CA ILE A 62 -13.10 -5.75 -0.71
C ILE A 62 -11.79 -6.51 -0.94
N LEU A 63 -11.29 -6.57 -2.18
CA LEU A 63 -10.00 -7.18 -2.48
C LEU A 63 -8.86 -6.42 -1.79
N ALA A 64 -8.86 -5.08 -1.83
CA ALA A 64 -7.88 -4.25 -1.12
C ALA A 64 -7.89 -4.52 0.39
N LEU A 65 -9.08 -4.66 1.01
CA LEU A 65 -9.21 -4.96 2.44
C LEU A 65 -8.64 -6.33 2.82
N MET A 66 -8.59 -7.28 1.88
CA MET A 66 -8.08 -8.64 2.08
C MET A 66 -6.57 -8.76 1.86
N GLU A 67 -5.90 -7.76 1.30
CA GLU A 67 -4.46 -7.81 1.05
C GLU A 67 -3.65 -7.44 2.31
N PRO A 68 -2.51 -8.09 2.58
CA PRO A 68 -1.56 -7.60 3.56
C PRO A 68 -1.14 -6.15 3.24
N THR A 69 -1.02 -5.29 4.25
CA THR A 69 -0.77 -3.85 4.06
C THR A 69 0.44 -3.57 3.17
N ALA A 70 1.58 -4.25 3.39
CA ALA A 70 2.79 -4.05 2.58
C ALA A 70 2.60 -4.50 1.12
N VAL A 71 1.77 -5.50 0.86
CA VAL A 71 1.43 -5.96 -0.50
C VAL A 71 0.57 -4.92 -1.20
N TYR A 72 -0.43 -4.39 -0.51
CA TYR A 72 -1.29 -3.33 -1.05
C TYR A 72 -0.48 -2.08 -1.37
N ASP A 73 0.33 -1.59 -0.42
CA ASP A 73 1.17 -0.40 -0.61
C ASP A 73 2.16 -0.60 -1.78
N ALA A 74 2.83 -1.76 -1.88
CA ALA A 74 3.72 -2.05 -3.00
C ALA A 74 2.99 -2.03 -4.36
N LYS A 75 1.76 -2.56 -4.42
CA LYS A 75 0.93 -2.51 -5.64
C LYS A 75 0.50 -1.09 -5.99
N GLN A 76 0.11 -0.28 -5.01
CA GLN A 76 -0.28 1.10 -5.24
C GLN A 76 0.92 1.94 -5.71
N LEU A 77 2.10 1.77 -5.12
CA LEU A 77 3.32 2.42 -5.57
C LEU A 77 3.67 2.03 -7.02
N HIS A 78 3.61 0.75 -7.36
CA HIS A 78 3.86 0.31 -8.72
C HIS A 78 2.84 0.90 -9.70
N LYS A 79 1.54 0.84 -9.36
CA LYS A 79 0.46 1.42 -10.18
C LYS A 79 0.58 2.95 -10.32
N ALA A 80 1.14 3.64 -9.33
CA ALA A 80 1.35 5.08 -9.37
C ALA A 80 2.51 5.49 -10.30
N MET A 81 3.48 4.59 -10.50
CA MET A 81 4.63 4.79 -11.39
C MET A 81 4.39 4.19 -12.78
N GLN A 82 3.43 3.28 -12.92
CA GLN A 82 3.12 2.64 -14.19
C GLN A 82 2.28 3.56 -15.12
N GLY A 83 2.78 3.81 -16.33
CA GLY A 83 2.01 4.41 -17.43
C GLY A 83 2.58 5.73 -17.92
N LEU A 84 1.74 6.51 -18.63
CA LEU A 84 2.10 7.85 -19.07
C LEU A 84 1.81 8.84 -17.94
N GLY A 85 2.89 9.32 -17.31
CA GLY A 85 2.83 10.19 -16.14
C GLY A 85 2.83 9.40 -14.84
N THR A 86 3.02 10.11 -13.74
CA THR A 86 3.19 9.54 -12.40
C THR A 86 2.08 10.09 -11.52
N LYS A 87 1.48 9.26 -10.65
CA LYS A 87 0.48 9.73 -9.67
C LYS A 87 1.19 10.16 -8.39
N GLU A 88 1.71 11.38 -8.38
CA GLU A 88 2.59 11.85 -7.30
C GLU A 88 1.89 11.87 -5.94
N SER A 89 0.58 12.14 -5.89
CA SER A 89 -0.20 12.14 -4.64
C SER A 89 -0.15 10.81 -3.90
N VAL A 90 -0.21 9.68 -4.63
CA VAL A 90 -0.13 8.33 -4.04
C VAL A 90 1.27 8.05 -3.52
N LEU A 91 2.31 8.47 -4.26
CA LEU A 91 3.70 8.33 -3.81
C LEU A 91 3.93 9.13 -2.53
N ILE A 92 3.47 10.38 -2.48
CA ILE A 92 3.58 11.24 -1.29
C ILE A 92 2.87 10.57 -0.12
N GLU A 93 1.59 10.24 -0.29
CA GLU A 93 0.76 9.68 0.79
C GLU A 93 1.41 8.47 1.44
N ILE A 94 1.86 7.49 0.65
CA ILE A 94 2.47 6.27 1.19
C ILE A 94 3.85 6.58 1.79
N MET A 95 4.73 7.26 1.05
CA MET A 95 6.13 7.44 1.47
C MET A 95 6.28 8.35 2.69
N THR A 96 5.37 9.33 2.89
CA THR A 96 5.45 10.23 4.04
C THR A 96 4.74 9.71 5.28
N SER A 97 3.78 8.79 5.14
CA SER A 97 2.98 8.31 6.27
C SER A 97 3.49 7.00 6.89
N ARG A 98 4.32 6.23 6.18
CA ARG A 98 4.81 4.94 6.68
C ARG A 98 6.01 5.09 7.63
N THR A 99 6.11 4.16 8.58
CA THR A 99 7.26 4.03 9.51
C THR A 99 8.47 3.41 8.81
N ASN A 100 9.66 3.49 9.40
CA ASN A 100 10.86 2.89 8.79
C ASN A 100 10.68 1.38 8.60
N GLN A 101 10.10 0.70 9.60
CA GLN A 101 9.79 -0.73 9.51
C GLN A 101 8.85 -1.03 8.34
N GLN A 102 7.75 -0.27 8.21
CA GLN A 102 6.80 -0.45 7.11
C GLN A 102 7.45 -0.22 5.74
N ILE A 103 8.30 0.80 5.61
CA ILE A 103 9.05 1.06 4.36
C ILE A 103 9.97 -0.12 4.01
N ALA A 104 10.67 -0.70 5.00
CA ALA A 104 11.51 -1.87 4.78
C ALA A 104 10.71 -3.10 4.32
N GLU A 105 9.53 -3.33 4.92
CA GLU A 105 8.60 -4.38 4.51
C GLU A 105 8.08 -4.15 3.08
N ILE A 106 7.66 -2.92 2.75
CA ILE A 106 7.20 -2.54 1.41
C ILE A 106 8.28 -2.81 0.37
N ARG A 107 9.54 -2.40 0.61
CA ARG A 107 10.66 -2.65 -0.30
C ARG A 107 10.87 -4.14 -0.56
N THR A 108 10.82 -4.94 0.50
CA THR A 108 10.97 -6.39 0.42
C THR A 108 9.87 -7.01 -0.44
N VAL A 109 8.62 -6.63 -0.18
CA VAL A 109 7.45 -7.12 -0.92
C VAL A 109 7.47 -6.65 -2.38
N TYR A 110 7.82 -5.37 -2.63
CA TYR A 110 7.92 -4.81 -3.97
C TYR A 110 8.92 -5.60 -4.83
N LYS A 111 10.11 -5.89 -4.26
CA LYS A 111 11.12 -6.71 -4.93
C LYS A 111 10.64 -8.13 -5.22
N GLN A 112 9.88 -8.73 -4.31
CA GLN A 112 9.31 -10.07 -4.52
C GLN A 112 8.26 -10.08 -5.65
N LEU A 113 7.39 -9.07 -5.69
CA LEU A 113 6.30 -8.97 -6.67
C LEU A 113 6.79 -8.61 -8.07
N TYR A 114 7.69 -7.63 -8.17
CA TYR A 114 8.06 -7.00 -9.45
C TYR A 114 9.48 -7.34 -9.92
N ARG A 115 10.27 -8.01 -9.09
CA ARG A 115 11.69 -8.34 -9.37
C ARG A 115 12.54 -7.09 -9.68
N ARG A 116 12.14 -5.95 -9.15
CA ARG A 116 12.79 -4.64 -9.27
C ARG A 116 12.89 -3.99 -7.90
N GLU A 117 13.87 -3.12 -7.71
CA GLU A 117 14.00 -2.35 -6.47
C GLU A 117 13.05 -1.15 -6.52
N LEU A 118 12.25 -0.93 -5.46
CA LEU A 118 11.36 0.23 -5.37
C LEU A 118 12.12 1.55 -5.57
N GLU A 119 13.32 1.65 -5.00
CA GLU A 119 14.19 2.82 -5.15
C GLU A 119 14.57 3.09 -6.60
N ALA A 120 14.87 2.04 -7.38
CA ALA A 120 15.23 2.19 -8.78
C ALA A 120 14.05 2.69 -9.63
N ASP A 121 12.83 2.23 -9.34
CA ASP A 121 11.63 2.68 -10.03
C ASP A 121 11.28 4.13 -9.65
N LEU A 122 11.43 4.51 -8.37
CA LEU A 122 11.29 5.91 -7.94
C LEU A 122 12.30 6.84 -8.64
N ILE A 123 13.55 6.39 -8.83
CA ILE A 123 14.59 7.13 -9.56
C ILE A 123 14.23 7.26 -11.04
N GLY A 124 13.65 6.23 -11.65
CA GLY A 124 13.29 6.21 -13.06
C GLY A 124 12.08 7.10 -13.39
N ASP A 125 11.10 7.16 -12.50
CA ASP A 125 9.80 7.80 -12.76
C ASP A 125 9.62 9.18 -12.09
N THR A 126 10.63 9.68 -11.38
CA THR A 126 10.61 11.02 -10.77
C THR A 126 11.92 11.77 -11.01
N SER A 127 11.90 13.11 -10.87
CA SER A 127 13.08 13.95 -11.08
C SER A 127 13.24 15.07 -10.04
N GLY A 128 14.42 15.68 -10.01
CA GLY A 128 14.71 16.90 -9.24
C GLY A 128 14.64 16.69 -7.72
N TYR A 129 14.16 17.70 -7.00
CA TYR A 129 14.04 17.65 -5.54
C TYR A 129 13.03 16.61 -5.07
N PHE A 130 11.97 16.39 -5.85
CA PHE A 130 10.93 15.42 -5.52
C PHE A 130 11.49 14.01 -5.48
N GLN A 131 12.27 13.62 -6.50
CA GLN A 131 12.99 12.35 -6.53
C GLN A 131 13.90 12.16 -5.32
N ARG A 132 14.71 13.17 -5.00
CA ARG A 132 15.65 13.10 -3.86
C ARG A 132 14.92 12.89 -2.53
N LEU A 133 13.78 13.54 -2.35
CA LEU A 133 12.94 13.37 -1.17
C LEU A 133 12.39 11.93 -1.10
N LEU A 134 11.82 11.41 -2.19
CA LEU A 134 11.23 10.07 -2.21
C LEU A 134 12.28 8.98 -1.99
N VAL A 135 13.46 9.10 -2.60
CA VAL A 135 14.58 8.17 -2.38
C VAL A 135 15.04 8.21 -0.92
N SER A 136 15.16 9.41 -0.33
CA SER A 136 15.50 9.56 1.09
C SER A 136 14.46 8.93 2.02
N LEU A 137 13.17 9.03 1.71
CA LEU A 137 12.10 8.37 2.47
C LEU A 137 12.15 6.85 2.28
N CYS A 138 12.44 6.38 1.07
CA CYS A 138 12.58 4.96 0.74
C CYS A 138 13.73 4.29 1.50
N ALA A 139 14.78 5.03 1.85
CA ALA A 139 15.86 4.49 2.66
C ALA A 139 15.39 4.03 4.06
N GLY A 140 14.30 4.62 4.60
CA GLY A 140 13.77 4.26 5.92
C GLY A 140 14.72 4.56 7.07
N GLY A 141 15.52 5.62 6.95
CA GLY A 141 16.56 6.01 7.91
C GLY A 141 16.16 7.17 8.84
N ARG A 142 14.87 7.40 9.07
CA ARG A 142 14.39 8.46 9.97
C ARG A 142 14.83 8.16 11.40
N ASP A 143 15.31 9.14 12.16
CA ASP A 143 15.56 8.92 13.59
C ASP A 143 14.24 8.60 14.31
N GLU A 144 14.23 7.48 15.04
CA GLU A 144 13.09 7.02 15.85
C GLU A 144 13.37 7.18 17.34
N SER A 145 14.46 7.87 17.71
CA SER A 145 14.76 8.19 19.09
C SER A 145 13.78 9.24 19.65
N ASN A 146 13.45 9.12 20.94
CA ASN A 146 12.69 10.15 21.67
C ASN A 146 13.60 11.26 22.24
N PHE A 147 14.85 11.35 21.76
CA PHE A 147 15.80 12.34 22.22
C PHE A 147 15.65 13.63 21.41
N THR A 148 15.52 14.77 22.09
CA THR A 148 15.42 16.08 21.43
C THR A 148 16.64 16.93 21.78
N ASP A 149 17.36 17.37 20.75
CA ASP A 149 18.45 18.33 20.88
C ASP A 149 17.93 19.75 20.66
N GLY A 150 17.75 20.50 21.76
CA GLY A 150 17.22 21.87 21.74
C GLY A 150 18.10 22.87 20.98
N LEU A 151 19.39 22.61 20.81
CA LEU A 151 20.26 23.47 19.99
C LEU A 151 20.03 23.22 18.51
N ARG A 152 19.91 21.96 18.09
CA ARG A 152 19.62 21.62 16.69
C ARG A 152 18.19 21.99 16.30
N ALA A 153 17.24 21.88 17.21
CA ALA A 153 15.84 22.26 16.95
C ALA A 153 15.67 23.78 16.71
N ASN A 154 16.49 24.61 17.36
CA ASN A 154 16.45 26.07 17.23
C ASN A 154 17.41 26.64 16.17
N GLN A 155 18.16 25.78 15.48
CA GLN A 155 18.94 26.23 14.33
C GLN A 155 18.00 26.53 13.18
N VAL A 156 17.93 27.79 12.77
CA VAL A 156 17.33 28.15 11.48
C VAL A 156 18.16 27.44 10.42
N SER A 157 17.50 26.60 9.61
CA SER A 157 18.10 25.90 8.47
C SER A 157 18.58 26.92 7.44
N ILE A 158 19.73 27.57 7.68
CA ILE A 158 20.42 28.36 6.66
C ILE A 158 21.03 27.33 5.71
N PRO A 159 20.56 27.21 4.46
CA PRO A 159 21.18 26.29 3.51
C PRO A 159 22.64 26.73 3.33
N SER A 160 23.59 25.81 3.48
CA SER A 160 25.04 26.09 3.39
C SER A 160 25.52 26.39 1.96
N LEU A 161 24.73 27.09 1.15
CA LEU A 161 25.03 27.48 -0.23
C LEU A 161 25.33 28.98 -0.33
N ALA A 162 26.19 29.47 0.56
CA ALA A 162 26.77 30.82 0.44
C ALA A 162 28.27 30.85 0.76
N ILE A 163 29.03 29.78 0.48
CA ILE A 163 30.49 29.86 0.38
C ILE A 163 31.00 28.88 -0.69
N SER A 164 30.96 29.30 -1.95
CA SER A 164 32.04 29.07 -2.94
C SER A 164 31.62 29.59 -4.33
N GLY A 165 32.27 30.67 -4.78
CA GLY A 165 32.42 30.96 -6.20
C GLY A 165 31.60 32.11 -6.78
N PHE A 166 31.80 33.32 -6.26
CA PHE A 166 32.11 34.49 -7.09
C PHE A 166 33.23 35.28 -6.41
#